data_AF-A0A1R3RAK0-F1
#
_entry.id   AF-A0A1R3RAK0-F1
#
_cell.length_a   1.000
_cell.length_b   1.000
_cell.length_c   1.000
_cell.angle_alpha   90.00
_cell.angle_beta   90.00
_cell.angle_gamma   90.00
#
_symmetry.space_group_name_H-M   'P 1'
#
loop_
_entity.id
_entity.type
_entity.pdbx_description
1 polymer ?
#
loop_
_entity_poly.entity_id
_entity_poly.type
_entity_poly.pdbx_seq_one_letter_code
_entity_poly.pdbx_strand_id
1 'polypeptide(L)'
;MPDIHPQRPKSRPTASCLPCRTRKVKCNRLTPCEACVARNISHECKYAVPDEDRQAIAQAETIADLRAKVNRLRSQLVQGQQRGRVQALNLEVEVVEDQREEDGLADLEAVYGVLRGGSWESAQQVVTRIRAGESVGQIARGVY
;
A
#
# COMPACT_ATOMS: atom_id res chain seq x y z
N MET A 1 -26.49 19.04 21.00
CA MET A 1 -26.40 18.23 22.23
C MET A 1 -25.00 17.64 22.28
N PRO A 2 -24.17 17.87 23.30
CA PRO A 2 -22.84 17.28 23.32
C PRO A 2 -22.91 15.83 23.82
N ASP A 3 -22.30 14.92 23.07
CA ASP A 3 -22.18 13.49 23.40
C ASP A 3 -21.40 13.27 24.70
N ILE A 4 -22.10 12.80 25.74
CA ILE A 4 -21.50 12.30 26.97
C ILE A 4 -20.95 10.90 26.69
N HIS A 5 -19.70 10.84 26.26
CA HIS A 5 -18.96 9.58 26.19
C HIS A 5 -18.69 9.09 27.62
N PRO A 6 -19.02 7.82 27.96
CA PRO A 6 -18.79 7.29 29.29
C PRO A 6 -17.28 7.27 29.55
N GLN A 7 -16.85 8.12 30.47
CA GLN A 7 -15.46 8.17 30.93
C GLN A 7 -15.14 6.83 31.60
N ARG A 8 -14.33 6.02 30.91
CA ARG A 8 -13.81 4.75 31.44
C ARG A 8 -13.21 5.02 32.83
N PRO A 9 -13.59 4.27 33.88
CA PRO A 9 -13.12 4.53 35.23
C PRO A 9 -11.60 4.43 35.26
N LYS A 10 -10.94 5.52 35.65
CA LYS A 10 -9.48 5.56 35.80
C LYS A 10 -9.11 4.50 36.84
N SER A 11 -8.25 3.56 36.47
CA SER A 11 -7.75 2.53 37.39
C SER A 11 -7.10 3.23 38.58
N ARG A 12 -7.73 3.16 39.76
CA ARG A 12 -7.19 3.83 40.95
C ARG A 12 -5.81 3.22 41.25
N PRO A 13 -4.73 4.01 41.30
CA PRO A 13 -3.39 3.48 41.52
C PRO A 13 -3.36 2.69 42.83
N THR A 14 -2.80 1.47 42.78
CA THR A 14 -2.73 0.64 43.97
C THR A 14 -1.72 1.26 44.92
N ALA A 15 -2.20 1.75 46.05
CA ALA A 15 -1.43 2.64 46.91
C ALA A 15 -0.37 1.93 47.77
N SER A 16 -0.08 0.65 47.52
CA SER A 16 0.92 -0.15 48.24
C SER A 16 1.87 -0.81 47.23
N CYS A 17 3.16 -0.92 47.56
CA CYS A 17 4.13 -1.61 46.70
C CYS A 17 3.76 -3.10 46.53
N LEU A 18 4.28 -3.72 45.46
CA LEU A 18 3.99 -5.12 45.10
C LEU A 18 4.28 -6.10 46.26
N PRO A 19 5.43 -6.05 46.96
CA PRO A 19 5.70 -6.98 48.05
C PRO A 19 4.74 -6.80 49.24
N CYS A 20 4.38 -5.56 49.59
CA CYS A 20 3.45 -5.30 50.69
C CYS A 20 2.01 -5.71 50.34
N ARG A 21 1.60 -5.51 49.08
CA ARG A 21 0.30 -5.97 48.57
C ARG A 21 0.18 -7.49 48.63
N THR A 22 1.20 -8.22 48.13
CA THR A 22 1.22 -9.69 48.16
C THR A 22 1.19 -10.23 49.59
N ARG A 23 1.93 -9.59 50.50
CA ARG A 23 1.98 -9.98 51.93
C ARG A 23 0.83 -9.43 52.78
N LYS A 24 -0.04 -8.60 52.20
CA LYS A 24 -1.16 -7.91 52.88
C LYS A 24 -0.72 -7.14 54.14
N VAL A 25 0.42 -6.45 54.07
CA VAL A 25 0.96 -5.61 55.17
C VAL A 25 0.84 -4.11 54.85
N LYS A 26 0.88 -3.26 55.88
CA LYS A 26 0.85 -1.80 55.73
C LYS A 26 2.09 -1.31 54.97
N CYS A 27 1.89 -0.49 53.95
CA CYS A 27 2.94 0.17 53.19
C CYS A 27 2.97 1.67 53.53
N ASN A 28 4.14 2.20 53.90
CA ASN A 28 4.34 3.63 54.17
C ASN A 28 4.59 4.47 52.90
N ARG A 29 4.59 3.83 51.72
CA ARG A 29 4.69 4.45 50.39
C ARG A 29 6.00 5.19 50.07
N LEU A 30 7.02 5.04 50.91
CA LEU A 30 8.39 5.48 50.57
C LEU A 30 9.01 4.50 49.56
N THR A 31 10.07 4.94 48.87
CA THR A 31 10.81 4.09 47.92
C THR A 31 12.28 4.06 48.29
N PRO A 32 12.81 2.93 48.82
CA PRO A 32 12.06 1.73 49.25
C PRO A 32 11.19 1.99 50.49
N CYS A 33 10.12 1.20 50.67
CA CYS A 33 9.22 1.36 51.82
C CYS A 33 9.84 0.73 53.08
N GLU A 34 9.51 1.23 54.28
CA GLU A 34 10.11 0.74 55.54
C GLU A 34 9.90 -0.75 55.76
N ALA A 35 8.72 -1.27 55.41
CA ALA A 35 8.41 -2.70 55.55
C ALA A 35 9.28 -3.59 54.65
N CYS A 36 9.73 -3.08 53.51
CA CYS A 36 10.68 -3.76 52.61
C CYS A 36 12.12 -3.60 53.09
N VAL A 37 12.49 -2.43 53.62
CA VAL A 37 13.82 -2.19 54.23
C VAL A 37 14.04 -3.11 55.43
N ALA A 38 13.09 -3.17 56.36
CA ALA A 38 13.15 -4.01 57.55
C ALA A 38 13.23 -5.52 57.24
N ARG A 39 12.84 -5.93 56.03
CA ARG A 39 12.90 -7.32 55.55
C ARG A 39 14.08 -7.59 54.61
N ASN A 40 14.95 -6.60 54.42
CA ASN A 40 16.12 -6.70 53.55
C ASN A 40 15.79 -7.01 52.07
N ILE A 41 14.63 -6.54 51.60
CA ILE A 41 14.14 -6.71 50.21
C ILE A 41 13.87 -5.36 49.54
N SER A 42 14.67 -4.34 49.89
CA SER A 42 14.56 -2.99 49.32
C SER A 42 14.60 -3.00 47.78
N HIS A 43 15.40 -3.87 47.18
CA HIS A 43 15.53 -4.04 45.73
C HIS A 43 14.27 -4.60 45.04
N GLU A 44 13.39 -5.29 45.77
CA GLU A 44 12.11 -5.80 45.28
C GLU A 44 10.96 -4.79 45.46
N CYS A 45 11.20 -3.68 46.16
CA CYS A 45 10.18 -2.68 46.49
C CYS A 45 9.77 -1.87 45.26
N LYS A 46 8.95 -2.48 44.40
CA LYS A 46 8.44 -1.89 43.16
C LYS A 46 6.94 -1.63 43.27
N TYR A 47 6.46 -0.56 42.66
CA TYR A 47 5.03 -0.24 42.55
C TYR A 47 4.50 -0.70 41.20
N ALA A 48 3.19 -0.96 41.11
CA ALA A 48 2.58 -1.29 39.84
C ALA A 48 2.64 -0.07 38.90
N VAL A 49 3.20 -0.28 37.71
CA VAL A 49 3.14 0.69 36.61
C VAL A 49 1.66 0.90 36.25
N PRO A 50 1.17 2.16 36.17
CA PRO A 50 -0.19 2.47 35.72
C PRO A 50 -0.55 1.74 34.42
N ASP A 51 -1.82 1.33 34.28
CA ASP A 51 -2.28 0.68 33.03
C ASP A 51 -2.15 1.60 31.81
N GLU A 52 -2.18 2.93 32.01
CA GLU A 52 -1.95 3.93 30.97
C GLU A 52 -0.51 3.85 30.42
N ASP A 53 0.49 3.71 31.31
CA ASP A 53 1.88 3.57 30.91
C ASP A 53 2.13 2.23 30.20
N ARG A 54 1.45 1.15 30.63
CA ARG A 54 1.50 -0.14 29.92
C ARG A 54 0.91 -0.04 28.52
N GLN A 55 -0.22 0.67 28.38
CA GLN A 55 -0.84 0.92 27.09
C GLN A 55 0.06 1.79 26.20
N ALA A 56 0.72 2.81 26.75
CA ALA A 56 1.65 3.66 26.02
C ALA A 56 2.86 2.87 25.50
N ILE A 57 3.41 1.94 26.29
CA ILE A 57 4.50 1.04 25.87
C ILE A 57 4.04 0.16 24.70
N ALA A 58 2.89 -0.51 24.81
CA ALA A 58 2.35 -1.37 23.75
C ALA A 58 2.03 -0.59 22.46
N GLN A 59 1.55 0.65 22.59
CA GLN A 59 1.33 1.54 21.45
C GLN A 59 2.66 1.92 20.77
N ALA A 60 3.71 2.20 21.54
CA ALA A 60 5.02 2.54 21.00
C ALA A 60 5.63 1.39 20.17
N GLU A 61 5.50 0.15 20.62
CA GLU A 61 5.92 -1.05 19.88
C GLU A 61 5.17 -1.16 18.55
N THR A 62 3.83 -1.01 18.59
CA THR A 62 2.98 -1.04 17.39
C THR A 62 3.40 0.05 16.39
N ILE A 63 3.68 1.26 16.86
CA ILE A 63 4.14 2.37 16.01
C ILE A 63 5.49 2.05 15.37
N ALA A 64 6.43 1.45 16.12
CA ALA A 64 7.73 1.05 15.59
C ALA A 64 7.59 0.01 14.47
N ASP A 65 6.76 -1.01 14.67
CA ASP A 65 6.47 -2.04 13.67
C ASP A 65 5.85 -1.47 12.40
N LEU A 66 4.86 -0.58 12.55
CA LEU A 66 4.22 0.09 11.42
C LEU A 66 5.22 0.96 10.65
N ARG A 67 6.10 1.69 11.33
CA ARG A 67 7.17 2.47 10.69
C ARG A 67 8.14 1.58 9.92
N ALA A 68 8.55 0.46 10.50
CA ALA A 68 9.42 -0.51 9.83
C ALA A 68 8.74 -1.10 8.58
N LYS A 69 7.46 -1.45 8.67
CA LYS A 69 6.67 -1.95 7.54
C LYS A 69 6.52 -0.91 6.43
N VAL A 70 6.22 0.34 6.77
CA VAL A 70 6.14 1.44 5.80
C VAL A 70 7.49 1.63 5.09
N ASN A 71 8.59 1.64 5.83
CA ASN A 71 9.92 1.78 5.23
C ASN A 71 10.24 0.61 4.29
N ARG A 72 9.96 -0.63 4.70
CA ARG A 72 10.13 -1.82 3.85
C ARG A 72 9.32 -1.73 2.56
N LEU A 73 8.03 -1.35 2.66
CA LEU A 73 7.15 -1.21 1.50
C LEU A 73 7.63 -0.10 0.55
N ARG A 74 8.06 1.05 1.11
CA ARG A 74 8.65 2.13 0.31
C ARG A 74 9.91 1.68 -0.42
N SER A 75 10.81 0.95 0.26
CA SER A 75 12.00 0.37 -0.37
C SER A 75 11.65 -0.61 -1.48
N GLN A 76 10.63 -1.46 -1.28
CA GLN A 76 10.15 -2.39 -2.31
C GLN A 76 9.57 -1.68 -3.53
N LEU A 77 8.81 -0.60 -3.33
CA LEU A 77 8.29 0.21 -4.43
C LEU A 77 9.42 0.87 -5.23
N VAL A 78 10.40 1.48 -4.54
CA VAL A 78 11.56 2.08 -5.21
C VAL A 78 12.37 1.02 -5.97
N GLN A 79 12.61 -0.15 -5.37
CA GLN A 79 13.30 -1.25 -6.05
C GLN A 79 12.49 -1.84 -7.22
N GLY A 80 11.17 -1.95 -7.07
CA GLY A 80 10.26 -2.41 -8.12
C GLY A 80 10.16 -1.42 -9.27
N GLN A 81 10.16 -0.13 -8.97
CA GLN A 81 10.15 0.96 -9.96
C GLN A 81 11.50 1.08 -10.68
N GLN A 82 12.61 0.81 -9.99
CA GLN A 82 13.91 0.66 -10.63
C GLN A 82 13.99 -0.61 -11.48
N ARG A 83 13.44 -1.75 -11.03
CA ARG A 83 13.33 -2.97 -11.85
C ARG A 83 12.45 -2.78 -13.07
N GLY A 84 11.32 -2.08 -12.94
CA GLY A 84 10.46 -1.71 -14.07
C GLY A 84 11.12 -0.72 -15.03
N ARG A 85 11.93 0.21 -14.51
CA ARG A 85 12.70 1.17 -15.32
C ARG A 85 13.92 0.55 -16.00
N VAL A 86 14.60 -0.40 -15.35
CA VAL A 86 15.69 -1.19 -15.96
C VAL A 86 15.11 -2.22 -16.94
N GLN A 87 13.93 -2.80 -16.68
CA GLN A 87 13.21 -3.58 -17.69
C GLN A 87 12.77 -2.72 -18.86
N ALA A 88 12.30 -1.49 -18.66
CA ALA A 88 11.98 -0.57 -19.75
C ALA A 88 13.22 -0.15 -20.57
N LEU A 89 14.42 -0.10 -19.96
CA LEU A 89 15.69 0.16 -20.65
C LEU A 89 16.31 -1.11 -21.27
N ASN A 90 16.03 -2.31 -20.74
CA ASN A 90 16.39 -3.60 -21.35
C ASN A 90 15.34 -4.10 -22.37
N LEU A 91 14.16 -3.46 -22.41
CA LEU A 91 13.13 -3.59 -23.45
C LEU A 91 13.38 -2.58 -24.59
N GLU A 92 14.59 -2.02 -24.70
CA GLU A 92 15.22 -1.86 -26.02
C GLU A 92 15.55 -3.26 -26.57
N VAL A 93 14.50 -4.08 -26.72
CA VAL A 93 14.48 -5.09 -27.78
C VAL A 93 14.75 -4.28 -29.03
N GLU A 94 15.75 -4.67 -29.82
CA GLU A 94 15.83 -4.21 -31.20
C GLU A 94 14.46 -4.50 -31.81
N VAL A 95 13.61 -3.48 -31.91
CA VAL A 95 12.40 -3.56 -32.70
C VAL A 95 12.93 -3.70 -34.09
N VAL A 96 13.08 -4.94 -34.55
CA VAL A 96 13.05 -5.23 -35.97
C VAL A 96 11.62 -4.85 -36.35
N GLU A 97 11.43 -3.57 -36.67
CA GLU A 97 10.23 -3.08 -37.33
C GLU A 97 10.14 -3.93 -38.61
N ASP A 98 9.34 -5.00 -38.57
CA ASP A 98 8.97 -5.69 -39.79
C ASP A 98 8.08 -4.71 -40.53
N GLN A 99 8.69 -3.93 -41.44
CA GLN A 99 8.05 -2.88 -42.25
C GLN A 99 6.71 -3.35 -42.87
N ARG A 100 6.53 -4.67 -43.01
CA ARG A 100 5.31 -5.34 -43.46
C ARG A 100 4.09 -5.15 -42.55
N GLU A 101 4.28 -5.00 -41.24
CA GLU A 101 3.17 -4.82 -40.28
C GLU A 101 2.69 -3.36 -40.23
N GLU A 102 3.60 -2.38 -40.42
CA GLU A 102 3.24 -0.96 -40.53
C GLU A 102 2.46 -0.66 -41.81
N ASP A 103 2.88 -1.24 -42.94
CA ASP A 103 2.18 -1.12 -44.23
C ASP A 103 0.74 -1.66 -44.13
N GLY A 104 0.54 -2.80 -43.45
CA GLY A 104 -0.77 -3.40 -43.26
C GLY A 104 -1.71 -2.57 -42.37
N LEU A 105 -1.16 -1.86 -41.37
CA LEU A 105 -1.93 -0.99 -40.50
C LEU A 105 -2.36 0.30 -41.20
N ALA A 106 -1.46 0.90 -42.00
CA ALA A 106 -1.77 2.07 -42.81
C ALA A 106 -2.86 1.77 -43.86
N ASP A 107 -2.76 0.62 -44.53
CA ASP A 107 -3.79 0.14 -45.47
C ASP A 107 -5.16 -0.04 -44.79
N LEU A 108 -5.16 -0.60 -43.58
CA LEU A 108 -6.39 -0.80 -42.80
C LEU A 108 -7.01 0.53 -42.35
N GLU A 109 -6.19 1.48 -41.93
CA GLU A 109 -6.64 2.81 -41.51
C GLU A 109 -7.22 3.62 -42.69
N ALA A 110 -6.62 3.52 -43.88
CA ALA A 110 -7.15 4.13 -45.11
C ALA A 110 -8.54 3.59 -45.45
N VAL A 111 -8.72 2.26 -45.43
CA VAL A 111 -10.01 1.60 -45.67
C VAL A 111 -11.04 2.02 -44.62
N TYR A 112 -10.65 2.06 -43.34
CA TYR A 112 -11.52 2.50 -42.25
C TYR A 112 -11.93 3.97 -42.39
N GLY A 113 -11.02 4.85 -42.81
CA GLY A 113 -11.30 6.26 -43.06
C GLY A 113 -12.42 6.47 -44.07
N VAL A 114 -12.41 5.73 -45.17
CA VAL A 114 -13.48 5.78 -46.19
C VAL A 114 -14.80 5.24 -45.65
N LEU A 115 -14.79 4.13 -44.92
CA LEU A 115 -16.00 3.56 -44.34
C LEU A 115 -16.64 4.46 -43.28
N ARG A 116 -15.82 5.18 -42.50
CA ARG A 116 -16.29 6.04 -41.41
C ARG A 116 -16.75 7.41 -41.88
N GLY A 117 -16.05 8.01 -42.84
CA GLY A 117 -16.21 9.42 -43.20
C GLY A 117 -16.24 9.73 -44.69
N GLY A 118 -16.16 8.73 -45.57
CA GLY A 118 -16.27 8.90 -47.01
C GLY A 118 -17.70 9.13 -47.49
N SER A 119 -17.86 9.42 -48.78
CA SER A 119 -19.19 9.47 -49.40
C SER A 119 -19.88 8.11 -49.35
N TRP A 120 -21.20 8.09 -49.42
CA TRP A 120 -21.97 6.85 -49.44
C TRP A 120 -21.54 5.91 -50.58
N GLU A 121 -21.28 6.45 -51.76
CA GLU A 121 -20.81 5.69 -52.93
C GLU A 121 -19.41 5.08 -52.69
N SER A 122 -18.52 5.84 -52.05
CA SER A 122 -17.15 5.41 -51.74
C SER A 122 -17.15 4.28 -50.70
N ALA A 123 -17.97 4.40 -49.65
CA ALA A 123 -18.15 3.36 -48.65
C ALA A 123 -18.79 2.10 -49.26
N GLN A 124 -19.80 2.26 -50.13
CA GLN A 124 -20.44 1.15 -50.83
C GLN A 124 -19.47 0.41 -51.75
N GLN A 125 -18.58 1.13 -52.45
CA GLN A 125 -17.53 0.54 -53.29
C GLN A 125 -16.55 -0.29 -52.45
N VAL A 126 -16.07 0.24 -51.32
CA VAL A 126 -15.18 -0.48 -50.40
C VAL A 126 -15.83 -1.76 -49.87
N VAL A 127 -17.07 -1.69 -49.38
CA VAL A 127 -17.81 -2.88 -48.88
C VAL A 127 -18.00 -3.92 -49.97
N THR A 128 -18.24 -3.50 -51.21
CA THR A 128 -18.39 -4.42 -52.35
C THR A 128 -17.08 -5.17 -52.62
N ARG A 129 -15.94 -4.49 -52.58
CA ARG A 129 -14.61 -5.10 -52.76
C ARG A 129 -14.23 -6.05 -51.62
N ILE A 130 -14.60 -5.71 -50.38
CA ILE A 130 -14.45 -6.61 -49.22
C ILE A 130 -15.27 -7.89 -49.44
N ARG A 131 -16.53 -7.78 -49.87
CA ARG A 131 -17.39 -8.94 -50.16
C ARG A 131 -16.91 -9.78 -51.34
N ALA A 132 -16.19 -9.17 -52.29
CA ALA A 132 -15.55 -9.87 -53.39
C ALA A 132 -14.25 -10.59 -52.98
N GLY A 133 -13.78 -10.42 -51.73
CA GLY A 133 -12.61 -11.10 -51.19
C GLY A 133 -11.27 -10.42 -51.52
N GLU A 134 -11.29 -9.14 -51.92
CA GLU A 134 -10.05 -8.38 -52.13
C GLU A 134 -9.31 -8.14 -50.80
N SER A 135 -7.98 -8.21 -50.83
CA SER A 135 -7.16 -7.93 -49.64
C SER A 135 -7.19 -6.45 -49.26
N VAL A 136 -7.02 -6.15 -47.98
CA VAL A 136 -7.06 -4.77 -47.44
C VAL A 136 -6.08 -3.85 -48.18
N GLY A 137 -4.85 -4.31 -48.48
CA GLY A 137 -3.88 -3.53 -49.25
C GLY A 137 -4.24 -3.34 -50.73
N GLN A 138 -4.98 -4.26 -51.35
CA GLN A 138 -5.54 -4.02 -52.70
C GLN A 138 -6.63 -2.95 -52.65
N ILE A 139 -7.44 -2.95 -51.59
CA ILE A 139 -8.52 -1.98 -51.41
C ILE A 139 -7.94 -0.60 -51.13
N ALA A 140 -6.97 -0.50 -50.22
CA ALA A 140 -6.26 0.72 -49.84
C ALA A 140 -5.58 1.42 -51.02
N ARG A 141 -4.95 0.68 -51.94
CA ARG A 141 -4.37 1.25 -53.18
C ARG A 141 -5.37 1.97 -54.10
N GLY A 142 -6.67 1.73 -53.96
CA GLY A 142 -7.71 2.45 -54.70
C GLY A 142 -8.36 3.60 -53.93
N VAL A 143 -7.88 3.87 -52.71
CA VAL A 143 -8.34 4.95 -51.81
C VAL A 143 -7.34 6.12 -51.80
N TYR A 144 -6.06 5.86 -52.06
CA TYR A 144 -5.02 6.87 -52.26
C TYR A 144 -5.08 7.56 -53.63
#